data_AF-A0A2J4P323-F1
#
_entry.id   AF-A0A2J4P323-F1
#
_cell.length_a   1.000
_cell.length_b   1.000
_cell.length_c   1.000
_cell.angle_alpha   90.00
_cell.angle_beta   90.00
_cell.angle_gamma   90.00
#
_symmetry.space_group_name_H-M   'P 1'
#
loop_
_entity.id
_entity.type
_entity.pdbx_description
1 polymer ?
#
loop_
_entity_poly.entity_id
_entity_poly.type
_entity_poly.pdbx_seq_one_letter_code
_entity_poly.pdbx_strand_id
1 'polypeptide(L)'
;GTGGDGSNSINISTASAFVAAACGLKVAKHGNRSVSSKSGSSDLLAAFGINLDMNADKSRQALDELGVCFLFAPKYHTGFRHAMPVRQQLKTRTLFNVLGPLINPAHPPLALIGVYSPELVLPIAETLRVLGYQRAAVVHSGGMDEVSLHAPTVVAELNHGEIKSYQLTA
;
A
#
# COMPACT_ATOMS: atom_id res chain seq x y z
N GLY A 1 1.71 0.48 -3.53
CA GLY A 1 2.21 -0.64 -2.72
C GLY A 1 3.51 -0.26 -2.04
N THR A 2 4.59 -0.97 -2.33
CA THR A 2 5.95 -0.65 -1.81
C THR A 2 6.49 0.69 -2.30
N GLY A 3 5.97 1.20 -3.42
CA GLY A 3 6.53 2.31 -4.17
C GLY A 3 7.95 2.00 -4.68
N GLY A 4 8.63 3.02 -5.19
CA GLY A 4 10.01 2.89 -5.65
C GLY A 4 10.16 2.10 -6.96
N ASP A 5 9.08 1.99 -7.73
CA ASP A 5 9.01 1.33 -9.04
C ASP A 5 9.63 2.18 -10.17
N GLY A 6 9.80 3.49 -9.95
CA GLY A 6 10.39 4.43 -10.91
C GLY A 6 9.43 4.84 -12.03
N SER A 7 8.16 4.42 -11.98
CA SER A 7 7.19 4.63 -13.08
C SER A 7 6.74 6.09 -13.22
N ASN A 8 6.85 6.90 -12.16
CA ASN A 8 6.28 8.25 -12.08
C ASN A 8 4.80 8.29 -12.50
N SER A 9 4.08 7.19 -12.27
CA SER A 9 2.65 7.10 -12.54
C SER A 9 1.84 8.03 -11.63
N ILE A 10 0.58 8.26 -12.02
CA ILE A 10 -0.39 8.92 -11.14
C ILE A 10 -0.58 8.09 -9.86
N ASN A 11 -1.15 8.66 -8.80
CA ASN A 11 -1.40 7.93 -7.55
C ASN A 11 -2.59 6.94 -7.68
N ILE A 12 -2.40 5.87 -8.46
CA ILE A 12 -3.42 4.84 -8.79
C ILE A 12 -4.07 4.32 -7.52
N SER A 13 -3.28 3.78 -6.57
CA SER A 13 -3.83 3.27 -5.32
C SER A 13 -4.53 4.33 -4.44
N THR A 14 -4.27 5.63 -4.62
CA THR A 14 -5.05 6.68 -3.95
C THR A 14 -6.41 6.82 -4.60
N ALA A 15 -6.47 6.97 -5.92
CA ALA A 15 -7.72 7.06 -6.66
C ALA A 15 -8.61 5.83 -6.45
N SER A 16 -8.03 4.63 -6.55
CA SER A 16 -8.74 3.36 -6.31
C SER A 16 -9.37 3.27 -4.92
N ALA A 17 -8.72 3.84 -3.88
CA ALA A 17 -9.25 3.82 -2.52
C ALA A 17 -10.58 4.60 -2.41
N PHE A 18 -10.67 5.77 -3.03
CA PHE A 18 -11.90 6.57 -3.04
C PHE A 18 -12.99 5.94 -3.91
N VAL A 19 -12.63 5.41 -5.09
CA VAL A 19 -13.59 4.71 -5.95
C VAL A 19 -14.18 3.48 -5.25
N ALA A 20 -13.34 2.67 -4.62
CA ALA A 20 -13.79 1.50 -3.86
C ALA A 20 -14.73 1.90 -2.70
N ALA A 21 -14.42 2.99 -2.00
CA ALA A 21 -15.28 3.51 -0.94
C ALA A 21 -16.62 4.03 -1.44
N ALA A 22 -16.63 4.74 -2.58
CA ALA A 22 -17.86 5.16 -3.24
C ALA A 22 -18.74 3.98 -3.69
N CYS A 23 -18.13 2.83 -3.98
CA CYS A 23 -18.82 1.57 -4.27
C CYS A 23 -19.23 0.77 -3.02
N GLY A 24 -19.08 1.32 -1.82
CA GLY A 24 -19.55 0.73 -0.56
C GLY A 24 -18.52 -0.10 0.21
N LEU A 25 -17.27 -0.19 -0.25
CA LEU A 25 -16.21 -0.88 0.50
C LEU A 25 -15.62 0.02 1.59
N LYS A 26 -15.17 -0.58 2.70
CA LYS A 26 -14.43 0.14 3.75
C LYS A 26 -12.93 0.10 3.45
N VAL A 27 -12.30 1.26 3.28
CA VAL A 27 -10.89 1.38 2.89
C VAL A 27 -10.08 2.18 3.91
N ALA A 28 -9.29 1.47 4.72
CA ALA A 28 -8.29 2.08 5.60
C ALA A 28 -6.93 2.14 4.88
N LYS A 29 -6.69 3.20 4.10
CA LYS A 29 -5.47 3.34 3.30
C LYS A 29 -4.30 3.76 4.18
N HIS A 30 -3.30 2.89 4.33
CA HIS A 30 -2.02 3.25 4.91
C HIS A 30 -1.10 3.88 3.85
N GLY A 31 -0.44 4.98 4.18
CA GLY A 31 0.45 5.66 3.24
C GLY A 31 1.51 6.51 3.91
N ASN A 32 2.58 6.79 3.17
CA ASN A 32 3.72 7.60 3.62
C ASN A 32 3.96 8.76 2.65
N ARG A 33 4.86 9.69 3.04
CA ARG A 33 5.40 10.68 2.10
C ARG A 33 6.20 9.99 1.00
N SER A 34 6.21 10.61 -0.18
CA SER A 34 7.01 10.09 -1.28
C SER A 34 8.50 10.02 -0.91
N VAL A 35 9.15 8.94 -1.32
CA VAL A 35 10.60 8.76 -1.19
C VAL A 35 11.30 8.86 -2.56
N SER A 36 10.57 8.70 -3.67
CA SER A 36 11.14 8.60 -5.03
C SER A 36 10.32 9.23 -6.15
N SER A 37 9.01 9.46 -5.99
CA SER A 37 8.17 10.12 -7.01
C SER A 37 8.04 11.62 -6.73
N LYS A 38 7.66 12.39 -7.76
CA LYS A 38 7.36 13.83 -7.63
C LYS A 38 6.15 14.13 -6.72
N SER A 39 5.26 13.17 -6.50
CA SER A 39 4.07 13.29 -5.63
C SER A 39 3.67 11.94 -5.06
N GLY A 40 3.62 11.83 -3.73
CA GLY A 40 3.13 10.66 -3.01
C GLY A 40 1.65 10.78 -2.67
N SER A 41 1.05 9.67 -2.21
CA SER A 41 -0.35 9.66 -1.78
C SER A 41 -0.67 10.74 -0.74
N SER A 42 0.22 10.95 0.25
CA SER A 42 0.01 11.99 1.25
C SER A 42 0.06 13.40 0.67
N ASP A 43 0.94 13.65 -0.31
CA ASP A 43 1.12 14.97 -0.91
C ASP A 43 -0.12 15.35 -1.72
N LEU A 44 -0.67 14.39 -2.49
CA LEU A 44 -1.93 14.55 -3.20
C LEU A 44 -3.10 14.84 -2.25
N LEU A 45 -3.23 14.08 -1.16
CA LEU A 45 -4.33 14.28 -0.21
C LEU A 45 -4.23 15.62 0.51
N ALA A 46 -3.02 16.04 0.88
CA ALA A 46 -2.79 17.37 1.46
C ALA A 46 -3.15 18.49 0.47
N ALA A 47 -2.85 18.32 -0.83
CA ALA A 47 -3.25 19.28 -1.86
C ALA A 47 -4.78 19.38 -2.03
N PHE A 48 -5.52 18.32 -1.72
CA PHE A 48 -6.99 18.34 -1.63
C PHE A 48 -7.53 18.84 -0.28
N GLY A 49 -6.67 19.33 0.62
CA GLY A 49 -7.07 19.87 1.92
C GLY A 49 -7.40 18.81 2.98
N ILE A 50 -7.06 17.54 2.73
CA ILE A 50 -7.28 16.46 3.71
C ILE A 50 -6.25 16.58 4.82
N ASN A 51 -6.73 16.64 6.06
CA ASN A 51 -5.87 16.71 7.23
C ASN A 51 -5.15 15.37 7.48
N LEU A 52 -3.86 15.31 7.12
CA LEU A 52 -3.01 14.13 7.36
C LEU A 52 -2.73 13.87 8.85
N ASP A 53 -2.94 14.87 9.69
CA ASP A 53 -2.73 14.83 11.13
C ASP A 53 -4.00 14.49 11.92
N MET A 54 -5.00 13.87 11.28
CA MET A 54 -6.14 13.28 11.98
C MET A 54 -5.67 12.22 12.99
N ASN A 55 -6.27 12.21 14.18
CA ASN A 55 -6.01 11.19 15.19
C ASN A 55 -6.77 9.89 14.86
N ALA A 56 -6.47 8.81 15.58
CA ALA A 56 -7.06 7.50 15.33
C ALA A 56 -8.60 7.53 15.39
N ASP A 57 -9.18 8.26 16.36
CA ASP A 57 -10.63 8.36 16.53
C ASP A 57 -11.30 9.02 15.31
N LYS A 58 -10.75 10.14 14.82
CA LYS A 58 -11.26 10.80 13.60
C LYS A 58 -11.06 9.95 12.35
N SER A 59 -9.93 9.25 12.23
CA SER A 59 -9.71 8.31 11.13
C SER A 59 -10.72 7.15 11.18
N ARG A 60 -11.07 6.65 12.36
CA ARG A 60 -12.10 5.62 12.54
C ARG A 60 -13.48 6.15 12.19
N GLN A 61 -13.83 7.34 12.66
CA GLN A 61 -15.10 7.99 12.33
C GLN A 61 -15.25 8.20 10.81
N ALA A 62 -14.20 8.68 10.13
CA ALA A 62 -14.20 8.84 8.68
C ALA A 62 -14.40 7.50 7.95
N LEU A 63 -13.81 6.42 8.44
CA LEU A 63 -14.04 5.08 7.87
C LEU A 63 -15.51 4.64 8.04
N ASP A 64 -16.08 4.87 9.20
CA ASP A 64 -17.47 4.50 9.51
C ASP A 64 -18.47 5.30 8.67
N GLU A 65 -18.29 6.62 8.58
CA GLU A 65 -19.21 7.55 7.91
C GLU A 65 -19.00 7.64 6.40
N LEU A 66 -17.74 7.73 5.95
CA LEU A 66 -17.40 8.00 4.54
C LEU A 66 -16.92 6.76 3.79
N GLY A 67 -16.66 5.66 4.49
CA GLY A 67 -16.12 4.43 3.90
C GLY A 67 -14.63 4.47 3.61
N VAL A 68 -13.94 5.60 3.83
CA VAL A 68 -12.51 5.73 3.59
C VAL A 68 -11.82 6.54 4.68
N CYS A 69 -10.63 6.12 5.07
CA CYS A 69 -9.73 6.92 5.87
C CYS A 69 -8.28 6.76 5.40
N PHE A 70 -7.45 7.75 5.73
CA PHE A 70 -6.01 7.72 5.48
C PHE A 70 -5.23 7.63 6.79
N LEU A 71 -4.32 6.66 6.86
CA LEU A 71 -3.48 6.40 8.02
C LEU A 71 -2.05 6.80 7.64
N PHE A 72 -1.60 7.93 8.16
CA PHE A 72 -0.31 8.52 7.78
C PHE A 72 0.85 7.88 8.56
N ALA A 73 1.72 7.15 7.87
CA ALA A 73 2.74 6.28 8.48
C ALA A 73 3.60 6.95 9.56
N PRO A 74 4.13 8.19 9.39
CA PRO A 74 4.95 8.85 10.42
C PRO A 74 4.21 9.05 11.76
N LYS A 75 2.88 9.12 11.75
CA LYS A 75 2.05 9.26 12.95
C LYS A 75 1.90 7.95 13.72
N TYR A 76 1.73 6.85 13.00
CA TYR A 76 1.45 5.54 13.60
C TYR A 76 2.73 4.73 13.89
N HIS A 77 3.85 5.05 13.23
CA HIS A 77 5.10 4.30 13.36
C HIS A 77 6.25 5.23 13.77
N THR A 78 6.13 5.87 14.93
CA THR A 78 7.13 6.84 15.42
C THR A 78 8.54 6.25 15.53
N GLY A 79 8.65 4.95 15.83
CA GLY A 79 9.92 4.22 15.88
C GLY A 79 10.67 4.15 14.55
N PHE A 80 10.00 4.25 13.41
CA PHE A 80 10.64 4.21 12.09
C PHE A 80 11.65 5.35 11.89
N ARG A 81 11.50 6.47 12.60
CA ARG A 81 12.43 7.61 12.55
C ARG A 81 13.88 7.20 12.86
N HIS A 82 14.07 6.20 13.72
CA HIS A 82 15.39 5.72 14.13
C HIS A 82 16.12 4.97 13.01
N ALA A 83 15.39 4.38 12.06
CA ALA A 83 15.96 3.71 10.90
C ALA A 83 16.28 4.66 9.74
N MET A 84 15.68 5.87 9.71
CA MET A 84 15.80 6.78 8.56
C MET A 84 17.21 7.25 8.25
N PRO A 85 18.06 7.64 9.24
CA PRO A 85 19.43 8.08 8.95
C PRO A 85 20.25 7.02 8.21
N VAL A 86 20.17 5.77 8.68
CA VAL A 86 20.88 4.63 8.06
C VAL A 86 20.35 4.36 6.65
N ARG A 87 19.03 4.38 6.46
CA ARG A 87 18.42 4.17 5.13
C ARG A 87 18.85 5.23 4.13
N GLN A 88 18.93 6.50 4.54
CA GLN A 88 19.35 7.61 3.69
C GLN A 88 20.84 7.51 3.30
N GLN A 89 21.67 6.99 4.20
CA GLN A 89 23.10 6.77 3.93
C GLN A 89 23.33 5.58 2.99
N LEU A 90 22.60 4.48 3.19
CA LEU A 90 22.74 3.25 2.39
C LEU A 90 22.37 3.44 0.91
N LYS A 91 21.40 4.32 0.60
CA LYS A 91 20.92 4.61 -0.76
C LYS A 91 20.61 3.38 -1.62
N THR A 92 20.21 2.29 -0.98
CA THR A 92 19.84 1.04 -1.64
C THR A 92 18.55 0.49 -1.04
N ARG A 93 17.88 -0.40 -1.78
CA ARG A 93 16.68 -1.09 -1.31
C ARG A 93 17.05 -2.04 -0.18
N THR A 94 16.23 -2.08 0.86
CA THR A 94 16.36 -2.96 2.03
C THR A 94 15.00 -3.55 2.37
N LEU A 95 14.93 -4.43 3.38
CA LEU A 95 13.67 -4.95 3.90
C LEU A 95 12.66 -3.83 4.23
N PHE A 96 13.14 -2.66 4.70
CA PHE A 96 12.28 -1.52 5.00
C PHE A 96 11.48 -0.98 3.80
N ASN A 97 11.87 -1.28 2.56
CA ASN A 97 11.12 -0.91 1.37
C ASN A 97 9.85 -1.74 1.18
N VAL A 98 9.80 -2.96 1.74
CA VAL A 98 8.63 -3.84 1.65
C VAL A 98 7.76 -3.86 2.91
N LEU A 99 8.26 -3.31 4.03
CA LEU A 99 7.51 -3.29 5.29
C LEU A 99 6.27 -2.40 5.26
N GLY A 100 6.28 -1.29 4.51
CA GLY A 100 5.22 -0.27 4.54
C GLY A 100 3.81 -0.83 4.34
N PRO A 101 3.57 -1.64 3.29
CA PRO A 101 2.28 -2.30 3.07
C PRO A 101 1.88 -3.35 4.13
N LEU A 102 2.84 -3.90 4.87
CA LEU A 102 2.63 -4.99 5.82
C LEU A 102 2.25 -4.52 7.24
N ILE A 103 2.43 -3.24 7.53
CA ILE A 103 2.31 -2.67 8.88
C ILE A 103 1.11 -1.73 9.03
N ASN A 104 0.05 -1.91 8.24
CA ASN A 104 -1.15 -1.07 8.36
C ASN A 104 -1.70 -1.11 9.81
N PRO A 105 -1.75 0.03 10.53
CA PRO A 105 -2.10 0.05 11.95
C PRO A 105 -3.57 -0.29 12.22
N ALA A 106 -4.42 -0.31 11.20
CA ALA A 106 -5.81 -0.77 11.31
C ALA A 106 -5.98 -2.29 11.17
N HIS A 107 -4.91 -3.03 10.87
CA HIS A 107 -4.94 -4.50 10.69
C HIS A 107 -6.11 -4.99 9.81
N PRO A 108 -6.26 -4.48 8.57
CA PRO A 108 -7.39 -4.86 7.74
C PRO A 108 -7.34 -6.35 7.41
N PRO A 109 -8.48 -7.06 7.36
CA PRO A 109 -8.52 -8.48 7.00
C PRO A 109 -8.26 -8.72 5.50
N LEU A 110 -8.40 -7.67 4.68
CA LEU A 110 -8.29 -7.66 3.24
C LEU A 110 -7.22 -6.67 2.77
N ALA A 111 -6.43 -7.04 1.75
CA ALA A 111 -5.41 -6.16 1.19
C ALA A 111 -5.17 -6.35 -0.31
N LEU A 112 -4.95 -5.26 -1.03
CA LEU A 112 -4.32 -5.24 -2.35
C LEU A 112 -2.96 -4.57 -2.21
N ILE A 113 -1.88 -5.31 -2.44
CA ILE A 113 -0.51 -4.84 -2.22
C ILE A 113 0.29 -4.98 -3.50
N GLY A 114 0.70 -3.85 -4.06
CA GLY A 114 1.68 -3.86 -5.14
C GLY A 114 3.12 -3.92 -4.64
N VAL A 115 3.99 -4.58 -5.40
CA VAL A 115 5.42 -4.69 -5.14
C VAL A 115 6.24 -4.23 -6.35
N TYR A 116 7.38 -3.57 -6.11
CA TYR A 116 8.23 -3.03 -7.19
C TYR A 116 8.96 -4.10 -8.03
N SER A 117 8.97 -5.36 -7.58
CA SER A 117 9.68 -6.48 -8.22
C SER A 117 8.78 -7.71 -8.30
N PRO A 118 8.78 -8.46 -9.41
CA PRO A 118 7.99 -9.67 -9.54
C PRO A 118 8.42 -10.76 -8.55
N GLU A 119 9.71 -10.86 -8.21
CA GLU A 119 10.23 -11.81 -7.22
C GLU A 119 9.71 -11.57 -5.78
N LEU A 120 9.13 -10.40 -5.50
CA LEU A 120 8.53 -10.10 -4.20
C LEU A 120 7.07 -10.55 -4.09
N VAL A 121 6.41 -10.90 -5.20
CA VAL A 121 4.97 -11.19 -5.22
C VAL A 121 4.62 -12.37 -4.29
N LEU A 122 5.29 -13.51 -4.47
CA LEU A 122 5.04 -14.69 -3.64
C LEU A 122 5.53 -14.52 -2.18
N PRO A 123 6.76 -14.03 -1.89
CA PRO A 123 7.20 -13.82 -0.51
C PRO A 123 6.30 -12.90 0.32
N ILE A 124 5.74 -11.85 -0.29
CA ILE A 124 4.84 -10.94 0.40
C ILE A 124 3.47 -11.60 0.64
N ALA A 125 2.95 -12.39 -0.30
CA ALA A 125 1.72 -13.15 -0.08
C ALA A 125 1.86 -14.17 1.06
N GLU A 126 3.01 -14.86 1.11
CA GLU A 126 3.38 -15.76 2.21
C GLU A 126 3.47 -15.03 3.55
N THR A 127 4.04 -13.83 3.55
CA THR A 127 4.10 -13.01 4.76
C THR A 127 2.70 -12.60 5.23
N LEU A 128 1.81 -12.21 4.32
CA LEU A 128 0.42 -11.86 4.66
C LEU A 128 -0.35 -13.05 5.25
N ARG A 129 -0.08 -14.27 4.77
CA ARG A 129 -0.62 -15.50 5.34
C ARG A 129 -0.16 -15.69 6.79
N VAL A 130 1.13 -15.53 7.07
CA VAL A 130 1.70 -15.61 8.43
C VAL A 130 1.14 -14.52 9.34
N LEU A 131 0.91 -13.32 8.81
CA LEU A 131 0.30 -12.20 9.54
C LEU A 131 -1.22 -12.36 9.77
N GLY A 132 -1.85 -13.42 9.24
CA GLY A 132 -3.25 -13.75 9.48
C GLY A 132 -4.25 -12.98 8.62
N TYR A 133 -3.86 -12.46 7.46
CA TYR A 133 -4.81 -11.88 6.51
C TYR A 133 -5.79 -12.94 6.00
N GLN A 134 -7.08 -12.58 5.90
CA GLN A 134 -8.13 -13.48 5.43
C GLN A 134 -8.08 -13.65 3.91
N ARG A 135 -7.87 -12.54 3.19
CA ARG A 135 -7.67 -12.53 1.75
C ARG A 135 -6.76 -11.38 1.34
N ALA A 136 -5.84 -11.61 0.42
CA ALA A 136 -5.02 -10.55 -0.13
C ALA A 136 -4.62 -10.86 -1.57
N ALA A 137 -4.41 -9.83 -2.37
CA ALA A 137 -3.77 -9.96 -3.67
C ALA A 137 -2.47 -9.17 -3.65
N VAL A 138 -1.36 -9.84 -3.97
CA VAL A 138 -0.06 -9.20 -4.17
C VAL A 138 0.20 -9.12 -5.67
N VAL A 139 0.54 -7.93 -6.17
CA VAL A 139 0.61 -7.67 -7.61
C VAL A 139 1.91 -7.01 -8.04
N HIS A 140 2.35 -7.33 -9.26
CA HIS A 140 3.40 -6.62 -9.99
C HIS A 140 3.07 -6.63 -11.48
N SER A 141 3.23 -5.50 -12.17
CA SER A 141 2.90 -5.42 -13.60
C SER A 141 3.84 -4.53 -14.38
N GLY A 142 4.61 -5.09 -15.32
CA GLY A 142 5.44 -4.31 -16.25
C GLY A 142 6.42 -3.35 -15.60
N GLY A 143 6.94 -3.67 -14.41
CA GLY A 143 7.80 -2.76 -13.64
C GLY A 143 7.06 -1.82 -12.69
N MET A 144 5.72 -1.89 -12.58
CA MET A 144 4.91 -1.10 -11.66
C MET A 144 4.51 -1.92 -10.41
N ASP A 145 4.38 -1.23 -9.28
CA ASP A 145 3.77 -1.76 -8.06
C ASP A 145 2.25 -1.54 -8.02
N GLU A 146 1.60 -1.76 -9.16
CA GLU A 146 0.16 -1.58 -9.39
C GLU A 146 -0.31 -2.60 -10.44
N VAL A 147 -1.62 -2.86 -10.52
CA VAL A 147 -2.22 -3.52 -11.69
C VAL A 147 -2.12 -2.55 -12.87
N SER A 148 -1.71 -3.03 -14.04
CA SER A 148 -1.54 -2.18 -15.22
C SER A 148 -2.22 -2.75 -16.46
N LEU A 149 -2.54 -1.87 -17.41
CA LEU A 149 -3.15 -2.24 -18.69
C LEU A 149 -2.11 -2.48 -19.79
N HIS A 150 -0.88 -2.01 -19.61
CA HIS A 150 0.17 -2.03 -20.64
C HIS A 150 1.00 -3.32 -20.64
N ALA A 151 0.84 -4.16 -19.61
CA ALA A 151 1.59 -5.41 -19.44
C ALA A 151 0.76 -6.41 -18.62
N PRO A 152 1.05 -7.72 -18.72
CA PRO A 152 0.47 -8.72 -17.83
C PRO A 152 0.81 -8.43 -16.37
N THR A 153 -0.17 -8.57 -15.50
CA THR A 153 0.01 -8.45 -14.04
C THR A 153 0.24 -9.83 -13.44
N VAL A 154 1.37 -10.02 -12.78
CA VAL A 154 1.65 -11.20 -11.95
C VAL A 154 0.94 -11.04 -10.62
N VAL A 155 0.17 -12.05 -10.22
CA VAL A 155 -0.62 -12.04 -8.98
C VAL A 155 -0.28 -13.26 -8.13
N ALA A 156 -0.11 -13.04 -6.82
CA ALA A 156 -0.27 -14.07 -5.80
C ALA A 156 -1.48 -13.71 -4.93
N GLU A 157 -2.56 -14.49 -5.06
CA GLU A 157 -3.78 -14.32 -4.27
C GLU A 157 -3.75 -15.26 -3.08
N LEU A 158 -3.76 -14.69 -1.88
CA LEU A 158 -4.09 -15.36 -0.63
C LEU A 158 -5.62 -15.37 -0.46
N ASN A 159 -6.21 -16.53 -0.24
CA ASN A 159 -7.62 -16.69 0.04
C ASN A 159 -7.82 -17.82 1.06
N HIS A 160 -8.22 -17.49 2.29
CA HIS A 160 -8.45 -18.45 3.37
C HIS A 160 -7.26 -19.43 3.61
N GLY A 161 -6.04 -18.89 3.62
CA GLY A 161 -4.81 -19.66 3.89
C GLY A 161 -4.18 -20.35 2.66
N GLU A 162 -4.91 -20.42 1.54
CA GLU A 162 -4.38 -20.91 0.27
C GLU A 162 -3.80 -19.75 -0.55
N ILE A 163 -2.63 -19.97 -1.16
CA ILE A 163 -2.03 -19.01 -2.09
C ILE A 163 -2.08 -19.59 -3.50
N LYS A 164 -2.66 -18.83 -4.44
CA LYS A 164 -2.71 -19.17 -5.86
C LYS A 164 -1.99 -18.10 -6.66
N SER A 165 -1.09 -18.53 -7.54
CA SER A 165 -0.34 -17.66 -8.44
C SER A 165 -0.91 -17.73 -9.85
N TYR A 166 -1.13 -16.57 -10.47
CA TYR A 166 -1.65 -16.47 -11.83
C TYR A 166 -1.23 -15.14 -12.47
N GLN A 167 -1.57 -14.97 -13.75
CA GLN A 167 -1.42 -13.69 -14.44
C GLN A 167 -2.76 -13.17 -14.92
N LEU A 168 -2.90 -11.84 -14.94
CA LEU A 168 -4.03 -11.13 -15.52
C LEU A 168 -3.55 -10.34 -16.75
N THR A 169 -4.40 -10.25 -17.76
CA THR A 169 -4.24 -9.37 -18.93
C THR A 169 -5.49 -8.49 -19.05
N ALA A 170 -5.36 -7.36 -19.74
CA ALA A 170 -6.49 -6.47 -20.05
C ALA A 170 -7.49 -7.12 -21.01
#